data_AF-A0A2R2MT01-F1
#
_entry.id   AF-A0A2R2MT01-F1
#
_cell.length_a   1.000
_cell.length_b   1.000
_cell.length_c   1.000
_cell.angle_alpha   90.00
_cell.angle_beta   90.00
_cell.angle_gamma   90.00
#
_symmetry.space_group_name_H-M   'P 1'
#
loop_
_entity.id
_entity.type
_entity.pdbx_description
1 polymer ?
#
loop_
_entity_poly.entity_id
_entity_poly.type
_entity_poly.pdbx_seq_one_letter_code
_entity_poly.pdbx_strand_id
1 'polypeptide(L)'
;MGRVCIIYSFDRQKREMRMLTTMEALINDARELFGYGEDENLSVFLESKGARVSTEEIFRAITEETTGTIELMILSQTRGECWSPVKVPSTLTSPSTQTISINQSQNFQIGDTGA
;
A
#
# COMPACT_ATOMS: atom_id res chain seq x y z
N MET A 1 13.72 7.76 23.17
CA MET A 1 14.65 6.82 22.49
C MET A 1 14.30 6.83 21.01
N GLY A 2 15.29 6.83 20.10
CA GLY A 2 15.01 6.77 18.66
C GLY A 2 14.68 5.36 18.18
N ARG A 3 13.90 5.23 17.10
CA ARG A 3 13.49 3.97 16.48
C ARG A 3 14.10 3.84 15.09
N VAL A 4 14.53 2.63 14.75
CA VAL A 4 15.02 2.33 13.40
C VAL A 4 13.83 2.12 12.47
N CYS A 5 13.74 2.94 11.44
CA CYS A 5 12.71 2.90 10.41
C CYS A 5 13.36 2.78 9.03
N ILE A 6 12.65 2.20 8.07
CA ILE A 6 13.01 2.22 6.65
C ILE A 6 12.17 3.28 5.96
N ILE A 7 12.81 4.18 5.23
CA ILE A 7 12.16 5.25 4.49
C ILE A 7 12.28 4.94 3.00
N TYR A 8 11.16 4.88 2.30
CA TYR A 8 11.08 4.66 0.86
C TYR A 8 10.82 5.96 0.11
N SER A 9 11.42 6.10 -1.08
CA SER A 9 10.99 7.09 -2.07
C SER A 9 9.62 6.73 -2.64
N PHE A 10 8.92 7.70 -3.23
CA PHE A 10 7.56 7.49 -3.79
C PHE A 10 7.50 6.33 -4.80
N ASP A 11 8.56 6.14 -5.58
CA ASP A 11 8.70 5.13 -6.62
C ASP A 11 9.31 3.81 -6.12
N ARG A 12 9.68 3.75 -4.84
CA ARG A 12 10.29 2.59 -4.15
C ARG A 12 11.64 2.12 -4.72
N GLN A 13 12.28 2.86 -5.64
CA GLN A 13 13.63 2.51 -6.09
C GLN A 13 14.70 2.85 -5.05
N LYS A 14 14.43 3.80 -4.16
CA LYS A 14 15.33 4.14 -3.05
C LYS A 14 14.68 3.76 -1.72
N ARG A 15 15.48 3.15 -0.85
CA ARG A 15 15.11 2.91 0.55
C ARG A 15 16.32 3.07 1.45
N GLU A 16 16.12 3.72 2.59
CA GLU A 16 17.20 4.02 3.54
C GLU A 16 16.76 3.68 4.95
N MET A 17 17.68 3.13 5.74
CA MET A 17 17.45 2.84 7.15
C MET A 17 17.90 4.04 7.99
N ARG A 18 16.98 4.66 8.73
CA ARG A 18 17.26 5.81 9.58
C ARG A 18 16.80 5.57 11.01
N MET A 19 17.60 6.09 11.95
CA MET A 19 17.20 6.16 13.34
C MET A 19 16.43 7.47 13.54
N LEU A 20 15.11 7.36 13.65
CA LEU A 20 14.21 8.49 13.75
C LEU A 20 13.80 8.74 15.19
N THR A 21 13.79 10.01 15.58
CA THR A 21 13.34 10.46 16.91
C THR A 21 12.03 11.24 16.85
N THR A 22 11.79 11.94 15.74
CA THR A 22 10.61 12.79 15.51
C THR A 22 10.17 12.74 14.05
N MET A 23 8.93 13.12 13.78
CA MET A 23 8.41 13.30 12.43
C MET A 23 9.15 14.42 11.68
N GLU A 24 9.61 15.46 12.38
CA GLU A 24 10.42 16.52 11.77
C GLU A 24 11.78 15.98 11.27
N ALA A 25 12.47 15.18 12.09
CA ALA A 25 13.73 14.53 11.69
C ALA A 25 13.53 13.63 10.46
N LEU A 26 12.41 12.89 10.41
CA LEU A 26 12.05 12.08 9.25
C LEU A 26 11.90 12.91 7.97
N ILE A 27 11.21 14.05 8.05
CA ILE A 27 10.99 14.94 6.90
C ILE A 27 12.30 15.56 6.42
N ASN A 28 13.17 15.96 7.34
CA ASN A 28 14.49 16.51 7.01
C ASN A 28 15.40 15.45 6.37
N ASP A 29 15.44 14.24 6.92
CA ASP A 29 16.16 13.11 6.33
C ASP A 29 15.64 12.81 4.91
N ALA A 30 14.33 12.83 4.71
CA ALA A 30 13.72 12.59 3.40
C ALA A 30 14.10 13.66 2.37
N ARG A 31 14.17 14.93 2.79
CA ARG A 31 14.64 16.03 1.93
C ARG A 31 16.05 15.80 1.45
N GLU A 32 16.96 15.46 2.36
CA GLU A 32 18.36 15.15 2.04
C GLU A 32 18.47 13.92 1.11
N LEU A 33 17.78 12.83 1.45
CA LEU A 33 17.90 11.55 0.76
C LEU A 33 17.27 11.53 -0.65
N PHE A 34 16.13 12.20 -0.81
CA PHE A 34 15.32 12.13 -2.02
C PHE A 34 15.33 13.43 -2.84
N GLY A 35 16.03 14.48 -2.35
CA GLY A 35 16.16 15.74 -3.05
C GLY A 35 14.83 16.50 -3.11
N TYR A 36 14.07 16.50 -2.01
CA TYR A 36 12.92 17.38 -1.87
C TYR A 36 13.38 18.78 -1.44
N GLY A 37 12.78 19.82 -2.01
CA GLY A 37 13.01 21.21 -1.63
C GLY A 37 12.49 21.53 -0.23
N GLU A 38 13.00 22.61 0.35
CA GLU A 38 12.57 23.08 1.68
C GLU A 38 11.09 23.50 1.68
N ASP A 39 10.63 24.11 0.58
CA ASP A 39 9.24 24.56 0.40
C ASP A 39 8.27 23.45 -0.04
N GLU A 40 8.75 22.22 -0.26
CA GLU A 40 7.88 21.13 -0.68
C GLU A 40 6.99 20.65 0.47
N ASN A 41 5.70 20.49 0.17
CA ASN A 41 4.74 19.95 1.12
C ASN A 41 4.82 18.41 1.12
N LEU A 42 5.51 17.88 2.12
CA LEU A 42 5.76 16.45 2.29
C LEU A 42 4.76 15.82 3.26
N SER A 43 4.31 14.61 2.94
CA SER A 43 3.43 13.81 3.77
C SER A 43 3.99 12.41 3.99
N VAL A 44 3.83 11.90 5.21
CA VAL A 44 4.33 10.60 5.64
C VAL A 44 3.21 9.57 5.59
N PHE A 45 3.50 8.39 5.06
CA PHE A 45 2.58 7.26 4.98
C PHE A 45 3.25 5.98 5.47
N LEU A 46 2.46 5.07 6.05
CA LEU A 46 2.90 3.69 6.24
C LEU A 46 2.97 3.00 4.88
N GLU A 47 4.15 2.50 4.51
CA GLU A 47 4.39 1.90 3.20
C GLU A 47 3.41 0.75 2.92
N SER A 48 3.24 -0.14 3.90
CA SER A 48 2.43 -1.36 3.78
C SER A 48 0.93 -1.14 3.71
N LYS A 49 0.42 -0.02 4.25
CA LYS A 49 -1.02 0.22 4.41
C LYS A 49 -1.54 1.43 3.62
N GLY A 50 -0.66 2.31 3.15
CA GLY A 50 -1.04 3.59 2.58
C GLY A 50 -1.74 4.52 3.58
N ALA A 51 -1.62 4.23 4.88
CA ALA A 51 -2.22 5.04 5.93
C ALA A 51 -1.34 6.26 6.21
N ARG A 52 -1.92 7.45 6.18
CA ARG A 52 -1.21 8.70 6.45
C ARG A 52 -0.85 8.80 7.93
N VAL A 53 0.39 9.15 8.22
CA VAL A 53 0.86 9.54 9.56
C VAL A 53 0.78 11.06 9.62
N SER A 54 -0.31 11.56 10.17
CA SER A 54 -0.68 12.98 10.07
C SER A 54 -0.06 13.87 11.16
N THR A 55 0.33 13.27 12.29
CA THR A 55 0.77 13.99 13.49
C THR A 55 1.92 13.27 14.16
N GLU A 56 2.67 14.02 14.97
CA GLU A 56 3.76 13.48 15.80
C GLU A 56 3.25 12.45 16.82
N GLU A 57 2.04 12.62 17.35
CA GLU A 57 1.44 11.64 18.27
C GLU A 57 1.19 10.29 17.59
N ILE A 58 0.68 10.29 16.35
CA ILE A 58 0.48 9.07 15.58
C ILE A 58 1.83 8.43 15.25
N PHE A 59 2.81 9.24 14.83
CA PHE A 59 4.17 8.76 14.58
C PHE A 59 4.77 8.09 15.83
N ARG A 60 4.64 8.74 16.99
CA ARG A 60 5.11 8.22 18.26
C ARG A 60 4.39 6.91 18.63
N ALA A 61 3.06 6.87 18.56
CA ALA A 61 2.29 5.65 18.82
C ALA A 61 2.75 4.47 17.94
N ILE A 62 2.93 4.70 16.63
CA ILE A 62 3.43 3.66 15.71
C ILE A 62 4.83 3.20 16.12
N THR A 63 5.74 4.12 16.45
CA THR A 63 7.12 3.81 16.81
C THR A 63 7.26 3.10 18.17
N GLU A 64 6.38 3.40 19.13
CA GLU A 64 6.36 2.77 20.45
C GLU A 64 5.67 1.39 20.42
N GLU A 65 4.54 1.25 19.73
CA GLU A 65 3.73 0.02 19.75
C GLU A 65 4.22 -1.05 18.77
N THR A 66 4.90 -0.66 17.68
CA THR A 66 5.36 -1.63 16.67
C THR A 66 6.64 -2.31 17.14
N THR A 67 6.60 -3.63 17.32
CA THR A 67 7.79 -4.41 17.72
C THR A 67 8.77 -4.65 16.57
N GLY A 68 8.28 -4.65 15.32
CA GLY A 68 9.08 -4.89 14.11
C GLY A 68 9.65 -3.64 13.45
N THR A 69 10.10 -3.81 12.20
CA THR A 69 10.56 -2.73 11.34
C THR A 69 9.38 -1.88 10.88
N ILE A 70 9.54 -0.57 10.97
CA ILE A 70 8.53 0.39 10.51
C ILE A 70 8.97 0.90 9.14
N GLU A 71 8.13 0.69 8.15
CA GLU A 71 8.36 1.11 6.77
C GLU A 71 7.49 2.32 6.46
N LEU A 72 8.13 3.42 6.09
CA LEU A 72 7.52 4.71 5.84
C LEU A 72 7.78 5.13 4.40
N MET A 73 6.82 5.80 3.78
CA MET A 73 6.93 6.40 2.47
C MET A 73 6.67 7.90 2.58
N ILE A 74 7.51 8.68 1.92
CA ILE A 74 7.39 10.14 1.87
C ILE A 74 6.88 10.53 0.49
N LEU A 75 5.84 11.36 0.47
CA LEU A 75 5.19 11.81 -0.75
C LEU A 75 5.13 13.34 -0.78
N SER A 76 5.58 13.94 -1.87
CA SER A 76 5.43 15.36 -2.15
C SER A 76 4.07 15.65 -2.78
N GLN A 77 3.24 16.37 -2.04
CA GLN A 77 1.96 16.87 -2.53
C GLN A 77 2.16 17.91 -3.65
N THR A 78 3.24 18.68 -3.57
CA THR A 78 3.63 19.66 -4.59
C THR A 78 3.94 18.99 -5.93
N ARG A 79 4.55 17.79 -5.92
CA ARG A 79 4.85 16.99 -7.13
C ARG A 79 3.69 16.12 -7.59
N GLY A 80 2.57 16.09 -6.86
CA GLY A 80 1.45 15.19 -7.14
C GLY A 80 1.76 13.72 -6.89
N GLU A 81 2.72 13.42 -5.99
CA GLU A 81 3.05 12.04 -5.63
C GLU A 81 1.92 11.41 -4.81
N CYS A 82 1.53 10.20 -5.20
CA CYS A 82 0.44 9.46 -4.59
C CYS A 82 0.90 8.08 -4.14
N TRP A 83 0.38 7.61 -3.00
CA TRP A 83 0.61 6.24 -2.58
C TRP A 83 -0.11 5.28 -3.52
N SER A 84 0.56 4.19 -3.86
CA SER A 84 -0.02 3.07 -4.59
C SER A 84 0.47 1.76 -3.96
N PRO A 85 -0.34 0.69 -3.94
CA PRO A 85 0.11 -0.60 -3.44
C PRO A 85 1.23 -1.16 -4.33
N VAL A 86 2.13 -1.95 -3.75
CA VAL A 86 3.15 -2.68 -4.51
C VAL A 86 2.43 -3.54 -5.56
N LYS A 87 2.77 -3.33 -6.84
CA LYS A 87 2.25 -4.17 -7.93
C LYS A 87 2.72 -5.59 -7.67
N VAL A 88 1.79 -6.47 -7.28
CA VAL A 88 2.03 -7.91 -7.35
C VAL A 88 2.25 -8.26 -8.83
N PRO A 89 3.33 -8.95 -9.20
CA PRO A 89 3.46 -9.46 -10.56
C PRO A 89 2.24 -10.32 -10.85
N SER A 90 1.55 -10.01 -11.95
CA SER A 90 0.32 -10.68 -12.38
C SER A 90 0.61 -12.10 -12.85
N THR A 91 1.09 -13.00 -11.99
CA THR A 91 1.10 -14.44 -12.26
C THR A 91 -0.17 -15.05 -11.68
N LEU A 92 -1.32 -14.64 -12.20
CA LEU A 92 -2.59 -15.32 -11.98
C LEU A 92 -3.12 -15.77 -13.34
N THR A 93 -2.79 -17.02 -13.65
CA THR A 93 -3.61 -18.02 -14.35
C THR A 93 -4.59 -17.46 -15.38
N SER A 94 -4.29 -17.69 -16.67
CA SER A 94 -5.30 -17.68 -17.71
C SER A 94 -6.50 -18.52 -17.24
N PRO A 95 -7.71 -17.96 -17.14
CA PRO A 95 -8.89 -18.80 -16.96
C PRO A 95 -9.00 -19.64 -18.24
N SER A 96 -8.60 -20.90 -18.18
CA SER A 96 -8.99 -21.86 -19.20
C SER A 96 -10.50 -22.01 -19.10
N THR A 97 -11.22 -21.25 -19.92
CA THR A 97 -12.66 -21.39 -20.10
C THR A 97 -12.92 -22.79 -20.65
N GLN A 98 -13.08 -23.78 -19.77
CA GLN A 98 -13.66 -25.06 -20.16
C GLN A 98 -15.16 -24.83 -20.29
N THR A 99 -15.60 -24.57 -21.53
CA THR A 99 -17.01 -24.54 -21.89
C THR A 99 -17.59 -25.93 -21.62
N ILE A 100 -18.40 -26.07 -20.58
CA ILE A 100 -19.18 -27.28 -20.34
C ILE A 100 -20.38 -27.22 -21.29
N SER A 101 -20.34 -27.97 -22.38
CA SER A 101 -21.52 -28.17 -23.25
C SER A 101 -22.51 -29.09 -22.54
N ILE A 102 -23.54 -28.51 -21.92
CA ILE A 102 -24.65 -29.26 -21.33
C ILE A 102 -25.54 -29.76 -22.48
N ASN A 103 -25.47 -31.05 -22.78
CA ASN A 103 -26.32 -31.70 -23.77
C ASN A 103 -27.74 -31.85 -23.17
N GLN A 104 -28.64 -30.90 -23.46
CA GLN A 104 -30.04 -30.97 -23.01
C GLN A 104 -30.77 -32.11 -23.76
N SER A 105 -30.76 -33.30 -23.17
CA SER A 105 -31.69 -34.37 -23.53
C SER A 105 -33.07 -34.00 -22.99
N GLN A 106 -33.96 -33.57 -23.88
CA GLN A 106 -35.36 -33.33 -23.57
C GLN A 106 -36.06 -34.65 -23.22
N ASN A 107 -36.52 -34.80 -21.98
CA ASN A 107 -37.69 -35.63 -21.68
C ASN A 107 -38.40 -35.06 -20.45
N PHE A 108 -39.42 -34.24 -20.67
CA PHE A 108 -40.37 -33.86 -19.64
C PHE A 108 -41.76 -34.29 -20.12
N GLN A 109 -42.22 -35.44 -19.63
CA GLN A 109 -43.62 -35.86 -19.73
C GLN A 109 -44.39 -35.14 -18.62
N ILE A 110 -45.30 -34.25 -19.00
CA ILE A 110 -46.27 -33.63 -18.09
C ILE A 110 -47.46 -34.58 -17.98
N GLY A 111 -47.75 -35.04 -16.77
CA GLY A 111 -48.96 -35.78 -16.44
C GLY A 111 -49.99 -34.90 -15.71
N ASP A 112 -51.26 -35.22 -15.95
CA ASP A 112 -52.48 -34.96 -15.15
C ASP A 112 -53.03 -33.51 -15.12
N THR A 113 -54.34 -33.19 -15.19
CA THR A 113 -55.62 -33.92 -15.10
C THR A 113 -56.76 -33.01 -15.63
N GLY A 114 -57.93 -33.55 -16.01
CA GLY A 114 -59.21 -32.90 -15.65
C GLY A 114 -60.39 -32.97 -16.63
N ALA A 115 -61.24 -34.00 -16.50
CA ALA A 115 -62.71 -33.92 -16.44
C ALA A 115 -63.28 -35.24 -15.87
#